data_AF-G3P5N8-F1
#
_entry.id   AF-G3P5N8-F1
#
_cell.length_a   1.000
_cell.length_b   1.000
_cell.length_c   1.000
_cell.angle_alpha   90.00
_cell.angle_beta   90.00
_cell.angle_gamma   90.00
#
_symmetry.space_group_name_H-M   'P 1'
#
loop_
_entity.id
_entity.type
_entity.pdbx_description
1 polymer ?
#
loop_
_entity_poly.entity_id
_entity_poly.type
_entity_poly.pdbx_seq_one_letter_code
_entity_poly.pdbx_strand_id
1 'polypeptide(L)'
;IPRHPSNGGEHVTTTDNPVSPHLPLEIFDNEDYDCWTPEDWLALGKEEGSIDLKPVPAKALLPIDDDIASVDPNRSSLGYSWHLVGVLDYSKEICQYLVQKVHQNSKLTDEEGNPALNKKHRKRVNTMIAGAKFWVPRIRLIFSAEDPRVFVERIQFALHLRENAEALSFYHSCVDCMPFCRGTPTIDTHTLRLIKTRALSTPVLRLRSLERCVEDVEKLVIHEYERTMNRLVLDKVVESQPEKFSHITVPLKDVPTQGK
;
A
#
# COMPACT_ATOMS: atom_id res chain seq x y z
N ILE A 1 -50.12 -26.82 -13.85
CA ILE A 1 -50.71 -25.51 -13.50
C ILE A 1 -51.45 -25.67 -12.17
N PRO A 2 -51.26 -24.80 -11.15
CA PRO A 2 -50.02 -24.40 -10.49
C PRO A 2 -49.97 -24.91 -9.03
N ARG A 3 -48.78 -24.96 -8.44
CA ARG A 3 -48.55 -25.19 -7.00
C ARG A 3 -48.21 -23.86 -6.33
N HIS A 4 -48.90 -23.55 -5.25
CA HIS A 4 -48.28 -22.91 -4.08
C HIS A 4 -47.86 -24.03 -3.12
N PRO A 5 -46.77 -23.91 -2.35
CA PRO A 5 -46.83 -23.09 -1.13
C PRO A 5 -45.51 -22.41 -0.67
N SER A 6 -45.73 -21.42 0.21
CA SER A 6 -45.00 -21.03 1.43
C SER A 6 -43.46 -20.85 1.45
N ASN A 7 -43.11 -19.59 1.73
CA ASN A 7 -42.31 -19.10 2.87
C ASN A 7 -41.11 -19.95 3.34
N GLY A 8 -39.92 -19.41 3.11
CA GLY A 8 -38.68 -19.80 3.78
C GLY A 8 -37.68 -18.67 3.58
N GLY A 9 -37.38 -17.91 4.63
CA GLY A 9 -36.40 -16.84 4.59
C GLY A 9 -35.01 -17.42 4.34
N GLU A 10 -34.39 -17.01 3.24
CA GLU A 10 -32.95 -17.10 3.09
C GLU A 10 -32.37 -15.77 3.56
N HIS A 11 -31.91 -15.78 4.81
CA HIS A 11 -30.87 -14.87 5.26
C HIS A 11 -29.72 -15.03 4.27
N VAL A 12 -29.57 -14.08 3.35
CA VAL A 12 -28.31 -13.90 2.63
C VAL A 12 -27.31 -13.53 3.71
N THR A 13 -26.63 -14.52 4.26
CA THR A 13 -25.37 -14.32 4.94
C THR A 13 -24.45 -13.75 3.89
N THR A 14 -24.30 -12.43 3.89
CA THR A 14 -23.21 -11.73 3.22
C THR A 14 -21.94 -12.41 3.68
N THR A 15 -21.43 -13.33 2.87
CA THR A 15 -20.08 -13.84 3.05
C THR A 15 -19.18 -12.62 2.96
N ASP A 16 -18.53 -12.30 4.07
CA ASP A 16 -17.38 -11.40 4.16
C ASP A 16 -16.31 -11.93 3.21
N ASN A 17 -16.49 -11.66 1.92
CA ASN A 17 -15.41 -11.75 0.97
C ASN A 17 -14.45 -10.64 1.37
N PRO A 18 -13.17 -10.95 1.66
CA PRO A 18 -12.18 -9.89 1.77
C PRO A 18 -12.22 -9.18 0.42
N VAL A 19 -12.69 -7.93 0.46
CA VAL A 19 -12.82 -7.07 -0.69
C VAL A 19 -11.47 -7.12 -1.41
N SER A 20 -11.44 -7.81 -2.55
CA SER A 20 -10.20 -7.89 -3.33
C SER A 20 -9.86 -6.47 -3.74
N PRO A 21 -8.60 -6.03 -3.58
CA PRO A 21 -8.24 -4.65 -3.86
C PRO A 21 -8.65 -4.30 -5.29
N HIS A 22 -9.48 -3.27 -5.45
CA HIS A 22 -10.05 -2.90 -6.74
C HIS A 22 -9.04 -2.18 -7.62
N LEU A 23 -7.97 -1.64 -7.01
CA LEU A 23 -6.89 -0.93 -7.69
C LEU A 23 -5.53 -1.59 -7.44
N PRO A 24 -4.68 -1.76 -8.48
CA PRO A 24 -3.31 -2.25 -8.33
C PRO A 24 -2.41 -1.13 -7.80
N LEU A 25 -2.63 -0.73 -6.54
CA LEU A 25 -1.82 0.29 -5.88
C LEU A 25 -0.46 -0.28 -5.44
N GLU A 26 0.52 0.60 -5.41
CA GLU A 26 1.86 0.35 -4.88
C GLU A 26 1.80 -0.07 -3.39
N ILE A 27 2.93 -0.56 -2.89
CA ILE A 27 3.10 -0.90 -1.49
C ILE A 27 3.15 0.41 -0.69
N PHE A 28 2.20 0.57 0.23
CA PHE A 28 2.22 1.66 1.20
C PHE A 28 3.12 1.27 2.36
N ASP A 29 3.94 2.20 2.82
CA ASP A 29 4.81 2.01 3.96
C ASP A 29 5.05 3.35 4.65
N ASN A 30 5.18 3.33 5.97
CA ASN A 30 5.55 4.50 6.75
C ASN A 30 6.86 4.24 7.48
N GLU A 31 7.92 4.87 6.98
CA GLU A 31 9.28 4.72 7.50
C GLU A 31 9.49 5.43 8.85
N ASP A 32 8.58 6.30 9.29
CA ASP A 32 8.68 6.98 10.60
C ASP A 32 8.53 6.00 11.78
N TYR A 33 7.96 4.82 11.54
CA TYR A 33 7.91 3.73 12.51
C TYR A 33 9.24 2.97 12.64
N ASP A 34 10.17 3.17 11.70
CA ASP A 34 11.48 2.54 11.77
C ASP A 34 12.35 3.28 12.78
N CYS A 35 12.81 2.57 13.81
CA CYS A 35 13.62 3.18 14.84
C CYS A 35 15.02 3.55 14.33
N TRP A 36 15.50 2.87 13.28
CA TRP A 36 16.88 2.94 12.80
C TRP A 36 16.97 3.06 11.28
N THR A 37 18.08 3.62 10.81
CA THR A 37 18.39 3.66 9.38
C THR A 37 18.82 2.29 8.86
N PRO A 38 18.72 2.02 7.54
CA PRO A 38 19.24 0.79 6.96
C PRO A 38 20.72 0.53 7.28
N GLU A 39 21.54 1.58 7.35
CA GLU A 39 22.95 1.49 7.73
C GLU A 39 23.14 1.04 9.18
N ASP A 40 22.34 1.56 10.10
CA ASP A 40 22.37 1.18 11.52
C ASP A 40 21.96 -0.28 11.70
N TRP A 41 20.91 -0.73 10.98
CA TRP A 41 20.49 -2.13 10.98
C TRP A 41 21.62 -3.04 10.50
N LEU A 42 22.26 -2.73 9.36
CA LEU A 42 23.36 -3.52 8.83
C LEU A 42 24.61 -3.47 9.72
N ALA A 43 24.83 -2.38 10.46
CA ALA A 43 25.94 -2.26 11.40
C ALA A 43 25.88 -3.29 12.53
N LEU A 44 24.71 -3.80 12.89
CA LEU A 44 24.57 -4.91 13.86
C LEU A 44 25.29 -6.19 13.44
N GLY A 45 25.51 -6.37 12.14
CA GLY A 45 26.25 -7.51 11.59
C GLY A 45 27.77 -7.40 11.76
N LYS A 46 28.28 -6.23 12.18
CA LYS A 46 29.72 -5.98 12.35
C LYS A 46 30.17 -6.45 13.73
N GLU A 47 31.11 -7.39 13.75
CA GLU A 47 31.80 -7.79 14.97
C GLU A 47 33.09 -6.99 15.13
N GLU A 48 33.38 -6.53 16.34
CA GLU A 48 34.53 -5.67 16.61
C GLU A 48 35.85 -6.40 16.27
N GLY A 49 36.59 -5.87 15.28
CA GLY A 49 37.82 -6.46 14.77
C GLY A 49 37.66 -7.48 13.62
N SER A 50 36.44 -7.78 13.17
CA SER A 50 36.18 -8.62 12.00
C SER A 50 35.98 -7.77 10.73
N ILE A 51 36.56 -8.21 9.61
CA ILE A 51 36.28 -7.65 8.28
C ILE A 51 34.97 -8.23 7.72
N ASP A 52 34.58 -9.43 8.17
CA ASP A 52 33.40 -10.12 7.67
C ASP A 52 32.12 -9.59 8.33
N LEU A 53 31.17 -9.16 7.50
CA LEU A 53 29.84 -8.75 7.92
C LEU A 53 28.95 -9.98 8.08
N LYS A 54 28.49 -10.24 9.29
CA LYS A 54 27.54 -11.33 9.57
C LYS A 54 26.13 -10.90 9.15
N PRO A 55 25.31 -11.81 8.60
CA PRO A 55 23.92 -11.49 8.28
C PRO A 55 23.13 -11.11 9.54
N VAL A 56 22.31 -10.07 9.44
CA VAL A 56 21.46 -9.62 10.56
C VAL A 56 20.21 -10.50 10.62
N PRO A 57 19.88 -11.14 11.75
CA PRO A 57 18.76 -12.08 11.82
C PRO A 57 17.40 -11.37 11.74
N ALA A 58 16.52 -11.86 10.88
CA ALA A 58 15.18 -11.30 10.67
C ALA A 58 14.16 -12.37 10.24
N LYS A 59 12.90 -11.95 10.07
CA LYS A 59 11.87 -12.71 9.34
C LYS A 59 11.38 -11.89 8.16
N ALA A 60 11.17 -12.54 7.02
CA ALA A 60 10.64 -11.90 5.83
C ALA A 60 9.45 -12.67 5.24
N LEU A 61 8.49 -11.94 4.69
CA LEU A 61 7.37 -12.50 3.94
C LEU A 61 7.85 -12.80 2.51
N LEU A 62 8.04 -14.08 2.22
CA LEU A 62 8.60 -14.57 0.96
C LEU A 62 7.69 -15.61 0.30
N PRO A 63 7.83 -15.84 -1.02
CA PRO A 63 7.17 -16.97 -1.68
C PRO A 63 7.50 -18.30 -0.97
N ILE A 64 6.52 -19.19 -0.93
CA ILE A 64 6.71 -20.55 -0.39
C ILE A 64 7.69 -21.33 -1.27
N ASP A 65 7.48 -21.29 -2.59
CA ASP A 65 8.34 -21.91 -3.58
C ASP A 65 9.47 -20.94 -3.98
N ASP A 66 10.71 -21.42 -3.98
CA ASP A 66 11.88 -20.62 -4.37
C ASP A 66 11.98 -20.44 -5.90
N ASP A 67 11.27 -21.28 -6.68
CA ASP A 67 11.24 -21.23 -8.14
C ASP A 67 10.18 -20.24 -8.65
N ILE A 68 10.58 -18.97 -8.77
CA ILE A 68 9.75 -17.90 -9.39
C ILE A 68 9.60 -18.12 -10.92
N ALA A 69 10.31 -19.07 -11.52
CA ALA A 69 10.41 -19.24 -12.98
C ALA A 69 9.24 -20.00 -13.65
N SER A 70 8.36 -20.65 -12.89
CA SER A 70 7.21 -21.39 -13.44
C SER A 70 5.98 -20.48 -13.52
N VAL A 71 5.93 -19.63 -14.55
CA VAL A 71 4.73 -18.87 -14.93
C VAL A 71 3.72 -19.84 -15.55
N ASP A 72 3.08 -20.66 -14.71
CA ASP A 72 1.83 -21.32 -15.07
C ASP A 72 0.68 -20.37 -14.68
N PRO A 73 -0.02 -19.74 -15.65
CA PRO A 73 -1.12 -18.82 -15.37
C PRO A 73 -2.30 -19.47 -14.64
N ASN A 74 -2.32 -20.80 -14.48
CA ASN A 74 -3.32 -21.54 -13.73
C ASN A 74 -2.94 -21.84 -12.27
N ARG A 75 -1.71 -21.51 -11.82
CA ARG A 75 -1.35 -21.57 -10.39
C ARG A 75 -2.02 -20.41 -9.66
N SER A 76 -3.21 -20.69 -9.17
CA SER A 76 -3.98 -19.84 -8.26
C SER A 76 -3.09 -19.46 -7.08
N SER A 77 -2.75 -18.17 -6.95
CA SER A 77 -1.98 -17.54 -5.87
C SER A 77 -0.63 -18.18 -5.54
N LEU A 78 0.49 -17.51 -5.88
CA LEU A 78 1.75 -17.77 -5.19
C LEU A 78 1.51 -17.58 -3.68
N GLY A 79 1.56 -18.67 -2.92
CA GLY A 79 1.46 -18.59 -1.47
C GLY A 79 2.69 -17.88 -0.92
N TYR A 80 2.47 -16.97 0.02
CA TYR A 80 3.53 -16.31 0.78
C TYR A 80 3.50 -16.81 2.22
N SER A 81 4.68 -16.92 2.83
CA SER A 81 4.78 -17.18 4.27
C SER A 81 6.01 -16.52 4.87
N TRP A 82 5.95 -16.31 6.18
CA TRP A 82 7.06 -15.73 6.94
C TRP A 82 8.17 -16.76 7.12
N HIS A 83 9.36 -16.43 6.65
CA HIS A 83 10.55 -17.27 6.75
C HIS A 83 11.63 -16.61 7.59
N LEU A 84 12.45 -17.41 8.26
CA LEU A 84 13.68 -16.94 8.88
C LEU A 84 14.67 -16.54 7.78
N VAL A 85 15.26 -15.36 7.92
CA VAL A 85 16.22 -14.82 6.96
C VAL A 85 17.40 -14.18 7.64
N GLY A 86 18.54 -14.15 6.95
CA GLY A 86 19.64 -13.25 7.24
C GLY A 86 19.61 -12.05 6.28
N VAL A 87 19.59 -10.83 6.82
CA VAL A 87 19.70 -9.60 6.02
C VAL A 87 21.17 -9.35 5.71
N LEU A 88 21.47 -9.19 4.43
CA LEU A 88 22.84 -9.09 3.92
C LEU A 88 23.21 -7.67 3.53
N ASP A 89 22.29 -6.94 2.92
CA ASP A 89 22.56 -5.62 2.33
C ASP A 89 21.27 -4.81 2.15
N TYR A 90 21.40 -3.53 1.79
CA TYR A 90 20.30 -2.62 1.48
C TYR A 90 20.62 -1.79 0.24
N SER A 91 19.69 -1.73 -0.70
CA SER A 91 19.80 -0.86 -1.88
C SER A 91 18.97 0.40 -1.70
N LYS A 92 19.65 1.56 -1.72
CA LYS A 92 19.02 2.89 -1.70
C LYS A 92 18.27 3.22 -2.98
N GLU A 93 18.64 2.62 -4.11
CA GLU A 93 18.04 2.91 -5.41
C GLU A 93 16.62 2.35 -5.52
N ILE A 94 16.40 1.15 -4.97
CA ILE A 94 15.12 0.44 -5.02
C ILE A 94 14.43 0.35 -3.66
N CYS A 95 15.01 0.94 -2.61
CA CYS A 95 14.54 0.93 -1.22
C CYS A 95 14.19 -0.48 -0.70
N GLN A 96 15.07 -1.45 -0.94
CA GLN A 96 14.85 -2.85 -0.57
C GLN A 96 16.06 -3.47 0.13
N TYR A 97 15.78 -4.42 1.01
CA TYR A 97 16.78 -5.22 1.70
C TYR A 97 17.05 -6.51 0.94
N LEU A 98 18.32 -6.87 0.79
CA LEU A 98 18.73 -8.17 0.31
C LEU A 98 18.70 -9.16 1.47
N VAL A 99 17.82 -10.14 1.39
CA VAL A 99 17.65 -11.16 2.43
C VAL A 99 17.96 -12.55 1.89
N GLN A 100 18.51 -13.41 2.74
CA GLN A 100 18.78 -14.80 2.43
C GLN A 100 17.92 -15.71 3.29
N LYS A 101 17.12 -16.56 2.66
CA LYS A 101 16.29 -17.58 3.31
C LYS A 101 17.17 -18.55 4.09
N VAL A 102 16.71 -18.98 5.26
CA VAL A 102 17.45 -19.91 6.13
C VAL A 102 16.61 -21.15 6.41
N HIS A 103 17.22 -22.32 6.21
CA HIS A 103 16.59 -23.62 6.48
C HIS A 103 17.26 -24.32 7.66
N GLN A 104 16.46 -24.94 8.54
CA GLN A 104 17.00 -25.79 9.59
C GLN A 104 17.41 -27.13 8.99
N ASN A 105 18.68 -27.51 9.14
CA ASN A 105 19.15 -28.81 8.70
C ASN A 105 18.66 -29.89 9.68
N SER A 106 17.58 -30.61 9.35
CA SER A 106 17.04 -31.68 10.19
C SER A 106 17.72 -33.05 9.98
N LYS A 107 18.64 -33.16 9.01
CA LYS A 107 19.35 -34.42 8.72
C LYS A 107 20.50 -34.68 9.70
N LEU A 108 20.21 -35.47 10.73
CA LEU A 108 21.12 -36.53 11.16
C LEU A 108 20.74 -37.78 10.36
N THR A 109 21.33 -37.96 9.19
CA THR A 109 21.37 -39.27 8.53
C THR A 109 22.84 -39.61 8.39
N ASP A 110 23.29 -40.60 9.14
CA ASP A 110 24.49 -41.34 8.77
C ASP A 110 24.21 -42.01 7.41
N GLU A 111 25.24 -42.15 6.58
CA GLU A 111 25.17 -42.73 5.22
C GLU A 111 24.74 -44.22 5.19
N GLU A 112 24.66 -44.88 6.35
CA GLU A 112 23.93 -46.14 6.52
C GLU A 112 22.67 -45.90 7.36
N GLY A 113 21.48 -46.06 6.75
CA GLY A 113 20.16 -45.77 7.32
C GLY A 113 19.77 -46.57 8.57
N ASN A 114 20.46 -46.35 9.69
CA ASN A 114 20.12 -46.86 11.01
C ASN A 114 19.83 -45.69 11.96
N PRO A 115 18.75 -45.76 12.78
CA PRO A 115 18.52 -44.75 13.81
C PRO A 115 19.61 -44.87 14.88
N ALA A 116 20.53 -43.91 14.91
CA ALA A 116 21.62 -43.86 15.88
C ALA A 116 21.07 -43.75 17.31
N LEU A 117 20.85 -44.89 17.96
CA LEU A 117 20.53 -45.01 19.37
C LEU A 117 21.83 -44.87 20.17
N ASN A 118 22.32 -43.65 20.37
CA ASN A 118 23.35 -43.39 21.39
C ASN A 118 23.14 -42.03 22.07
N LYS A 119 22.40 -42.07 23.18
CA LYS A 119 22.20 -40.98 24.14
C LYS A 119 23.50 -40.69 24.91
N LYS A 120 24.43 -39.90 24.35
CA LYS A 120 25.41 -39.13 25.14
C LYS A 120 25.69 -37.79 24.46
N HIS A 121 25.18 -36.72 25.07
CA HIS A 121 25.56 -35.30 24.92
C HIS A 121 26.20 -34.89 23.58
N ARG A 122 25.49 -34.99 22.46
CA ARG A 122 25.80 -34.16 21.30
C ARG A 122 25.07 -32.83 21.51
N LYS A 123 25.81 -31.74 21.74
CA LYS A 123 25.27 -30.38 21.56
C LYS A 123 24.63 -30.39 20.17
N ARG A 124 23.29 -30.29 20.09
CA ARG A 124 22.58 -30.11 18.82
C ARG A 124 23.07 -28.79 18.26
N VAL A 125 24.10 -28.84 17.41
CA VAL A 125 24.47 -27.69 16.60
C VAL A 125 23.40 -27.64 15.53
N ASN A 126 22.40 -26.78 15.73
CA ASN A 126 21.41 -26.49 14.70
C ASN A 126 22.13 -25.72 13.60
N THR A 127 22.76 -26.42 12.67
CA THR A 127 23.42 -25.80 11.52
C THR A 127 22.33 -25.25 10.61
N MET A 128 22.22 -23.93 10.57
CA MET A 128 21.36 -23.22 9.65
C MET A 128 21.99 -23.26 8.25
N ILE A 129 21.24 -23.69 7.24
CA ILE A 129 21.70 -23.68 5.84
C ILE A 129 21.17 -22.43 5.15
N ALA A 130 22.07 -21.75 4.45
CA ALA A 130 21.78 -20.61 3.61
C ALA A 130 21.05 -21.05 2.32
N GLY A 131 19.88 -20.49 2.07
CA GLY A 131 19.03 -20.76 0.90
C GLY A 131 19.05 -19.63 -0.12
N ALA A 132 17.94 -19.51 -0.86
CA ALA A 132 17.74 -18.50 -1.90
C ALA A 132 17.75 -17.06 -1.35
N LYS A 133 18.12 -16.10 -2.20
CA LYS A 133 18.20 -14.67 -1.88
C LYS A 133 17.08 -13.90 -2.56
N PHE A 134 16.54 -12.89 -1.88
CA PHE A 134 15.42 -12.07 -2.34
C PHE A 134 15.65 -10.61 -2.00
N TRP A 135 15.19 -9.70 -2.85
CA TRP A 135 15.02 -8.30 -2.50
C TRP A 135 13.62 -8.09 -1.94
N VAL A 136 13.53 -7.51 -0.73
CA VAL A 136 12.26 -7.31 -0.03
C VAL A 136 12.09 -5.86 0.42
N PRO A 137 10.89 -5.28 0.26
CA PRO A 137 10.57 -3.98 0.84
C PRO A 137 10.52 -4.10 2.36
N ARG A 138 10.78 -2.99 3.06
CA ARG A 138 10.87 -2.96 4.51
C ARG A 138 9.60 -3.45 5.21
N ILE A 139 8.41 -3.11 4.71
CA ILE A 139 7.13 -3.60 5.25
C ILE A 139 6.99 -5.14 5.27
N ARG A 140 7.76 -5.87 4.46
CA ARG A 140 7.76 -7.35 4.42
C ARG A 140 8.88 -7.96 5.28
N LEU A 141 9.62 -7.15 6.01
CA LEU A 141 10.79 -7.54 6.79
C LEU A 141 10.63 -7.07 8.23
N ILE A 142 10.77 -7.97 9.19
CA ILE A 142 10.86 -7.64 10.62
C ILE A 142 12.21 -8.12 11.16
N PHE A 143 13.01 -7.19 11.68
CA PHE A 143 14.29 -7.54 12.28
C PHE A 143 14.08 -8.25 13.62
N SER A 144 14.95 -9.18 13.99
CA SER A 144 14.79 -9.90 15.27
C SER A 144 14.99 -9.00 16.50
N ALA A 145 15.65 -7.86 16.32
CA ALA A 145 15.87 -6.85 17.35
C ALA A 145 14.80 -5.74 17.37
N GLU A 146 13.84 -5.77 16.44
CA GLU A 146 12.72 -4.82 16.38
C GLU A 146 11.61 -5.18 17.37
N ASP A 147 10.86 -4.19 17.87
CA ASP A 147 9.66 -4.44 18.65
C ASP A 147 8.51 -4.86 17.71
N PRO A 148 7.98 -6.10 17.83
CA PRO A 148 6.90 -6.56 16.95
C PRO A 148 5.61 -5.74 17.07
N ARG A 149 5.38 -5.02 18.17
CA ARG A 149 4.19 -4.17 18.33
C ARG A 149 4.25 -2.97 17.40
N VAL A 150 5.39 -2.29 17.37
CA VAL A 150 5.64 -1.16 16.46
C VAL A 150 5.57 -1.61 15.00
N PHE A 151 6.11 -2.80 14.69
CA PHE A 151 5.96 -3.38 13.36
C PHE A 151 4.50 -3.61 12.98
N VAL A 152 3.68 -4.17 13.88
CA VAL A 152 2.24 -4.36 13.63
C VAL A 152 1.51 -3.03 13.43
N GLU A 153 1.83 -1.99 14.21
CA GLU A 153 1.29 -0.64 14.03
C GLU A 153 1.62 -0.07 12.65
N ARG A 154 2.86 -0.26 12.18
CA ARG A 154 3.30 0.10 10.82
C ARG A 154 2.48 -0.61 9.74
N ILE A 155 2.24 -1.93 9.88
CA ILE A 155 1.39 -2.69 8.96
C ILE A 155 -0.04 -2.15 8.96
N GLN A 156 -0.63 -1.93 10.14
CA GLN A 156 -1.99 -1.40 10.26
C GLN A 156 -2.11 -0.02 9.61
N PHE A 157 -1.13 0.86 9.85
CA PHE A 157 -1.08 2.17 9.22
C PHE A 157 -1.03 2.06 7.69
N ALA A 158 -0.16 1.21 7.15
CA ALA A 158 -0.04 1.00 5.71
C ALA A 158 -1.33 0.45 5.08
N LEU A 159 -2.01 -0.50 5.76
CA LEU A 159 -3.30 -1.03 5.32
C LEU A 159 -4.37 0.07 5.30
N HIS A 160 -4.48 0.84 6.37
CA HIS A 160 -5.43 1.95 6.44
C HIS A 160 -5.14 3.03 5.38
N LEU A 161 -3.87 3.37 5.17
CA LEU A 161 -3.47 4.33 4.16
C LEU A 161 -3.79 3.83 2.74
N ARG A 162 -3.60 2.54 2.48
CA ARG A 162 -4.00 1.91 1.21
C ARG A 162 -5.51 1.98 1.00
N GLU A 163 -6.29 1.59 2.02
CA GLU A 163 -7.76 1.66 1.97
C GLU A 163 -8.24 3.08 1.69
N ASN A 164 -7.69 4.07 2.40
CA ASN A 164 -8.01 5.48 2.19
C ASN A 164 -7.63 5.96 0.79
N ALA A 165 -6.44 5.59 0.28
CA ALA A 165 -5.98 5.98 -1.04
C ALA A 165 -6.84 5.37 -2.16
N GLU A 166 -7.25 4.12 -2.00
CA GLU A 166 -8.15 3.43 -2.92
C GLU A 166 -9.53 4.11 -2.93
N ALA A 167 -10.09 4.34 -1.75
CA ALA A 167 -11.39 4.98 -1.61
C ALA A 167 -11.40 6.42 -2.16
N LEU A 168 -10.33 7.19 -1.91
CA LEU A 168 -10.18 8.56 -2.41
C LEU A 168 -10.01 8.60 -3.94
N SER A 169 -9.24 7.65 -4.48
CA SER A 169 -9.03 7.51 -5.92
C SER A 169 -10.33 7.14 -6.63
N PHE A 170 -11.11 6.22 -6.06
CA PHE A 170 -12.43 5.87 -6.58
C PHE A 170 -13.39 7.07 -6.54
N TYR A 171 -13.45 7.78 -5.40
CA TYR A 171 -14.25 8.99 -5.26
C TYR A 171 -13.89 10.06 -6.31
N HIS A 172 -12.61 10.37 -6.48
CA HIS A 172 -12.18 11.35 -7.48
C HIS A 172 -12.48 10.90 -8.90
N SER A 173 -12.30 9.61 -9.21
CA SER A 173 -12.70 9.07 -10.52
C SER A 173 -14.20 9.22 -10.76
N CYS A 174 -15.05 8.98 -9.75
CA CYS A 174 -16.48 9.25 -9.87
C CYS A 174 -16.74 10.74 -10.16
N VAL A 175 -16.04 11.64 -9.47
CA VAL A 175 -16.19 13.09 -9.68
C VAL A 175 -15.80 13.52 -11.10
N ASP A 176 -14.67 13.02 -11.58
CA ASP A 176 -14.11 13.38 -12.87
C ASP A 176 -14.91 12.76 -14.03
N CYS A 177 -15.55 11.61 -13.80
CA CYS A 177 -16.41 10.95 -14.78
C CYS A 177 -17.88 11.43 -14.74
N MET A 178 -18.27 12.31 -13.81
CA MET A 178 -19.64 12.83 -13.77
C MET A 178 -19.90 13.77 -14.96
N PRO A 179 -20.94 13.49 -15.78
CA PRO A 179 -21.25 14.33 -16.93
C PRO A 179 -21.81 15.68 -16.50
N PHE A 180 -21.56 16.70 -17.32
CA PHE A 180 -22.22 17.99 -17.18
C PHE A 180 -23.68 17.88 -17.59
N CYS A 181 -24.56 17.81 -16.59
CA CYS A 181 -25.99 17.78 -16.82
C CYS A 181 -26.51 19.19 -17.11
N ARG A 182 -27.40 19.33 -18.09
CA ARG A 182 -28.15 20.58 -18.33
C ARG A 182 -28.85 21.00 -17.02
N GLY A 183 -28.44 22.14 -16.46
CA GLY A 183 -28.97 22.66 -15.20
C GLY A 183 -27.96 22.73 -14.05
N THR A 184 -26.75 22.17 -14.20
CA THR A 184 -25.67 22.47 -13.25
C THR A 184 -25.31 23.95 -13.36
N PRO A 185 -25.19 24.67 -12.23
CA PRO A 185 -24.70 26.05 -12.23
C PRO A 185 -23.38 26.09 -12.98
N THR A 186 -23.23 27.03 -13.91
CA THR A 186 -21.95 27.37 -14.53
C THR A 186 -21.41 28.63 -13.89
N ILE A 187 -20.09 28.82 -13.97
CA ILE A 187 -19.50 30.07 -13.51
C ILE A 187 -20.01 31.23 -14.36
N ASP A 188 -20.50 32.27 -13.70
CA ASP A 188 -21.01 33.46 -14.36
C ASP A 188 -19.88 34.17 -15.14
N THR A 189 -20.17 34.56 -16.38
CA THR A 189 -19.20 35.20 -17.27
C THR A 189 -18.68 36.53 -16.71
N HIS A 190 -19.52 37.28 -15.99
CA HIS A 190 -19.08 38.51 -15.34
C HIS A 190 -18.07 38.21 -14.21
N THR A 191 -18.33 37.17 -13.41
CA THR A 191 -17.41 36.69 -12.37
C THR A 191 -16.07 36.24 -12.94
N LEU A 192 -16.06 35.47 -14.03
CA LEU A 192 -14.83 35.10 -14.74
C LEU A 192 -14.05 36.33 -15.21
N ARG A 193 -14.74 37.31 -15.81
CA ARG A 193 -14.11 38.56 -16.26
C ARG A 193 -13.51 39.32 -15.08
N LEU A 194 -14.21 39.40 -13.96
CA LEU A 194 -13.71 40.05 -12.75
C LEU A 194 -12.45 39.39 -12.21
N ILE A 195 -12.44 38.05 -12.14
CA ILE A 195 -11.26 37.26 -11.73
C ILE A 195 -10.09 37.58 -12.66
N LYS A 196 -10.31 37.53 -13.98
CA LYS A 196 -9.31 37.84 -15.00
C LYS A 196 -8.76 39.26 -14.86
N THR A 197 -9.62 40.27 -14.69
CA THR A 197 -9.20 41.66 -14.49
C THR A 197 -8.37 41.83 -13.22
N ARG A 198 -8.76 41.18 -12.12
CA ARG A 198 -8.01 41.22 -10.85
C ARG A 198 -6.67 40.51 -10.98
N ALA A 199 -6.61 39.34 -11.60
CA ALA A 199 -5.36 38.60 -11.82
C ALA A 199 -4.35 39.41 -12.66
N LEU A 200 -4.83 40.07 -13.72
CA LEU A 200 -4.00 40.91 -14.61
C LEU A 200 -3.72 42.31 -14.06
N SER A 201 -4.28 42.67 -12.90
CA SER A 201 -3.99 43.95 -12.27
C SER A 201 -2.53 44.03 -11.77
N THR A 202 -1.88 42.89 -11.54
CA THR A 202 -0.47 42.77 -11.14
C THR A 202 0.47 43.03 -12.32
N PRO A 203 1.40 44.00 -12.24
CA PRO A 203 2.27 44.40 -13.35
C PRO A 203 3.08 43.26 -13.99
N VAL A 204 3.54 42.30 -13.17
CA VAL A 204 4.34 41.15 -13.60
C VAL A 204 3.55 40.19 -14.50
N LEU A 205 2.22 40.16 -14.36
CA LEU A 205 1.33 39.25 -15.08
C LEU A 205 0.75 39.86 -16.38
N ARG A 206 1.18 41.08 -16.77
CA ARG A 206 0.72 41.79 -17.97
C ARG A 206 1.59 41.56 -19.21
N LEU A 207 2.53 40.61 -19.16
CA LEU A 207 3.42 40.31 -20.28
C LEU A 207 2.61 39.71 -21.44
N ARG A 208 2.79 40.24 -22.66
CA ARG A 208 2.11 39.73 -23.87
C ARG A 208 2.37 38.24 -24.14
N SER A 209 3.51 37.73 -23.68
CA SER A 209 3.83 36.30 -23.75
C SER A 209 2.90 35.40 -22.94
N LEU A 210 2.14 35.96 -21.99
CA LEU A 210 1.21 35.22 -21.11
C LEU A 210 -0.23 35.16 -21.63
N GLU A 211 -0.56 35.83 -22.74
CA GLU A 211 -1.95 35.85 -23.27
C GLU A 211 -2.48 34.42 -23.53
N ARG A 212 -1.66 33.54 -24.13
CA ARG A 212 -2.01 32.13 -24.31
C ARG A 212 -2.22 31.41 -22.97
N CYS A 213 -1.37 31.66 -21.98
CA CYS A 213 -1.50 31.06 -20.64
C CYS A 213 -2.80 31.51 -19.96
N VAL A 214 -3.25 32.74 -20.19
CA VAL A 214 -4.49 33.27 -19.60
C VAL A 214 -5.71 32.54 -20.14
N GLU A 215 -5.75 32.22 -21.44
CA GLU A 215 -6.85 31.43 -22.03
C GLU A 215 -6.87 29.99 -21.48
N ASP A 216 -5.71 29.36 -21.32
CA ASP A 216 -5.63 28.01 -20.76
C ASP A 216 -6.03 28.00 -19.28
N VAL A 217 -5.61 28.99 -18.50
CA VAL A 217 -6.03 29.15 -17.09
C VAL A 217 -7.53 29.41 -16.99
N GLU A 218 -8.12 30.18 -17.90
CA GLU A 218 -9.57 30.42 -17.91
C GLU A 218 -10.35 29.11 -18.09
N LYS A 219 -9.91 28.22 -18.98
CA LYS A 219 -10.50 26.87 -19.13
C LYS A 219 -10.32 26.02 -17.89
N LEU A 220 -9.15 26.05 -17.26
CA LEU A 220 -8.88 25.31 -16.02
C LEU A 220 -9.80 25.79 -14.88
N VAL A 221 -10.02 27.10 -14.75
CA VAL A 221 -10.93 27.66 -13.73
C VAL A 221 -12.36 27.20 -13.97
N ILE A 222 -12.81 27.19 -15.22
CA ILE A 222 -14.15 26.67 -15.58
C ILE A 222 -14.26 25.19 -15.20
N HIS A 223 -13.27 24.38 -15.58
CA HIS A 223 -13.27 22.95 -15.32
C HIS A 223 -13.21 22.63 -13.81
N GLU A 224 -12.43 23.38 -13.04
CA GLU A 224 -12.35 23.20 -11.59
C GLU A 224 -13.66 23.60 -10.89
N TYR A 225 -14.33 24.65 -11.37
CA TYR A 225 -15.65 25.03 -10.89
C TYR A 225 -16.67 23.93 -11.16
N GLU A 226 -16.70 23.42 -12.38
CA GLU A 226 -17.51 22.29 -12.82
C GLU A 226 -17.26 21.04 -11.96
N ARG A 227 -16.00 20.67 -11.76
CA ARG A 227 -15.56 19.57 -10.89
C ARG A 227 -16.02 19.78 -9.45
N THR A 228 -15.95 21.00 -8.93
CA THR A 228 -16.43 21.35 -7.59
C THR A 228 -17.95 21.20 -7.48
N MET A 229 -18.71 21.61 -8.49
CA MET A 229 -20.16 21.43 -8.52
C MET A 229 -20.54 19.95 -8.54
N ASN A 230 -19.86 19.15 -9.36
CA ASN A 230 -20.00 17.70 -9.40
C ASN A 230 -19.74 17.09 -8.02
N ARG A 231 -18.62 17.48 -7.38
CA ARG A 231 -18.27 17.05 -6.02
C ARG A 231 -19.40 17.31 -5.01
N LEU A 232 -19.93 18.53 -4.98
CA LEU A 232 -21.03 18.91 -4.08
C LEU A 232 -22.30 18.08 -4.31
N VAL A 233 -22.62 17.76 -5.56
CA VAL A 233 -23.77 16.91 -5.90
C VAL A 233 -23.56 15.49 -5.40
N LEU A 234 -22.37 14.92 -5.64
CA LEU A 234 -22.05 13.57 -5.18
C LEU A 234 -22.08 13.48 -3.66
N ASP A 235 -21.43 14.39 -2.96
CA ASP A 235 -21.41 14.44 -1.49
C ASP A 235 -22.84 14.41 -0.93
N LYS A 236 -23.70 15.28 -1.46
CA LYS A 236 -25.10 15.36 -1.04
C LYS A 236 -25.87 14.06 -1.30
N VAL A 237 -25.63 13.41 -2.43
CA VAL A 237 -26.31 12.14 -2.79
C VAL A 237 -25.84 11.00 -1.90
N VAL A 238 -24.54 10.90 -1.63
CA VAL A 238 -23.96 9.90 -0.72
C VAL A 238 -24.48 10.09 0.70
N GLU A 239 -24.48 11.33 1.21
CA GLU A 239 -25.05 11.68 2.52
C GLU A 239 -26.55 11.35 2.62
N SER A 240 -27.31 11.54 1.54
CA SER A 240 -28.76 11.29 1.52
C SER A 240 -29.13 9.80 1.39
N GLN A 241 -28.25 8.97 0.83
CA GLN A 241 -28.53 7.57 0.50
C GLN A 241 -27.33 6.64 0.84
N PRO A 242 -26.90 6.56 2.11
CA PRO A 242 -25.66 5.86 2.49
C PRO A 242 -25.68 4.36 2.18
N GLU A 243 -26.83 3.70 2.29
CA GLU A 243 -26.96 2.26 1.99
C GLU A 243 -26.69 1.95 0.51
N LYS A 244 -27.06 2.85 -0.40
CA LYS A 244 -26.86 2.68 -1.84
C LYS A 244 -25.43 3.00 -2.27
N PHE A 245 -24.76 3.90 -1.55
CA PHE A 245 -23.41 4.38 -1.87
C PHE A 245 -22.38 3.96 -0.82
N SER A 246 -22.58 2.82 -0.17
CA SER A 246 -21.70 2.30 0.90
C SER A 246 -20.24 2.07 0.49
N HIS A 247 -19.99 1.95 -0.81
CA HIS A 247 -18.66 1.77 -1.40
C HIS A 247 -17.95 3.10 -1.69
N ILE A 248 -18.62 4.25 -1.52
CA ILE A 248 -18.04 5.58 -1.73
C ILE A 248 -17.69 6.17 -0.37
N THR A 249 -16.41 6.48 -0.17
CA THR A 249 -15.96 7.23 1.00
C THR A 249 -15.80 8.69 0.63
N VAL A 250 -16.54 9.57 1.33
CA VAL A 250 -16.42 11.01 1.14
C VAL A 250 -15.16 11.52 1.85
N PRO A 251 -14.31 12.33 1.20
CA PRO A 251 -13.12 12.89 1.84
C PRO A 251 -13.48 13.73 3.06
N LEU A 252 -12.64 13.67 4.10
CA LEU A 252 -12.77 14.55 5.24
C LEU A 252 -12.66 16.01 4.78
N LYS A 253 -13.55 16.88 5.25
CA LYS A 253 -13.45 18.32 5.01
C LYS A 253 -12.17 18.81 5.67
N ASP A 254 -11.33 19.53 4.94
CA ASP A 254 -10.17 20.22 5.50
C ASP A 254 -10.64 21.09 6.66
N VAL A 255 -10.30 20.70 7.89
CA VAL A 255 -10.50 21.57 9.05
C VAL A 255 -9.50 22.70 8.85
N PRO A 256 -9.93 23.96 8.69
CA PRO A 256 -8.98 25.05 8.55
C PRO A 256 -8.11 25.05 9.80
N THR A 257 -6.82 24.77 9.60
CA THR A 257 -5.80 24.90 10.63
C THR A 257 -5.87 26.33 11.12
N GLN A 258 -6.46 26.53 12.30
CA GLN A 258 -6.35 27.82 12.96
C GLN A 258 -4.87 28.02 13.25
N GLY A 259 -4.25 28.89 12.44
CA GLY A 259 -2.89 29.33 12.65
C GLY A 259 -2.76 29.84 14.08
N LYS A 260 -1.85 29.22 14.83
CA LYS A 260 -1.33 29.79 16.07
C LYS A 260 -0.35 30.90 15.74
#